data_AF-A0A7D9LBX5-F1
#
_entry.id   AF-A0A7D9LBX5-F1
#
_cell.length_a   1.000
_cell.length_b   1.000
_cell.length_c   1.000
_cell.angle_alpha   90.00
_cell.angle_beta   90.00
_cell.angle_gamma   90.00
#
_symmetry.space_group_name_H-M   'P 1'
#
loop_
_entity.id
_entity.type
_entity.pdbx_description
1 polymer ?
#
loop_
_entity_poly.entity_id
_entity_poly.type
_entity_poly.pdbx_seq_one_letter_code
_entity_poly.pdbx_strand_id
1 'polypeptide(L)'
;MTDNCHELRVALKDVWPKSVPVLCIFHVLQQVWRWLHEKKNGISLEDRPPLLLAFKTILYAENEDDLHDLFDALITSDMTSKYPNFKKYVTDVFEDCEAWALCYRIQLPMRGNNTNNLCEAQFLVIKDEILNRQKEVNVVGLMDKFTTELDQHYRNKLFRRFKGLGKKKSDGVGFKVPSFDEQKAALEKIVNVGCNMFLVPSLSVEGVQYLVDMNTGFCQCKIGVNGSPCKHQYILWVNKLSVAVNFLPVFSKEQRMMYAEIAIGPTFPLHFYEGLHDQVISLPATDVPCPE
;
A
#
# COMPACT_ATOMS: atom_id res chain seq x y z
N MET A 1 -6.00 7.63 5.29
CA MET A 1 -6.92 6.49 5.49
C MET A 1 -7.12 6.26 6.98
N THR A 2 -8.35 6.04 7.44
CA THR A 2 -8.68 5.86 8.86
C THR A 2 -9.63 4.68 9.08
N ASP A 3 -9.86 4.33 10.33
CA ASP A 3 -11.00 3.51 10.72
C ASP A 3 -12.31 4.31 10.55
N ASN A 4 -13.46 3.64 10.63
CA ASN A 4 -14.76 4.32 10.60
C ASN A 4 -15.07 5.00 11.94
N CYS A 5 -14.33 6.07 12.24
CA CYS A 5 -14.52 6.95 13.40
C CYS A 5 -14.92 8.34 12.91
N HIS A 6 -16.11 8.79 13.30
CA HIS A 6 -16.65 10.07 12.86
C HIS A 6 -15.83 11.24 13.38
N GLU A 7 -15.49 11.22 14.67
CA GLU A 7 -14.76 12.28 15.36
C GLU A 7 -13.37 12.50 14.75
N LEU A 8 -12.66 11.40 14.44
CA LEU A 8 -11.36 11.46 13.78
C LEU A 8 -11.46 12.09 12.39
N ARG A 9 -12.50 11.74 11.62
CA ARG A 9 -12.70 12.30 10.28
C ARG A 9 -13.03 13.78 10.32
N VAL A 10 -13.88 14.20 11.26
CA VAL A 10 -14.19 15.61 11.49
C VAL A 10 -12.94 16.38 11.87
N ALA A 11 -12.15 15.88 12.81
CA ALA A 11 -10.91 16.53 13.25
C ALA A 11 -9.88 16.65 12.10
N LEU A 12 -9.72 15.60 11.29
CA LEU A 12 -8.84 15.64 10.12
C LEU A 12 -9.31 16.65 9.07
N LYS A 13 -10.63 16.75 8.84
CA LYS A 13 -11.19 17.68 7.86
C LYS A 13 -11.08 19.13 8.31
N ASP A 14 -11.21 19.38 9.61
CA ASP A 14 -11.03 20.71 10.20
C ASP A 14 -9.60 21.22 10.00
N VAL A 15 -8.60 20.37 10.30
CA VAL A 15 -7.17 20.72 10.14
C VAL A 15 -6.72 20.70 8.67
N TRP A 16 -7.21 19.76 7.87
CA TRP A 16 -6.89 19.63 6.45
C TRP A 16 -8.15 19.60 5.57
N PRO A 17 -8.78 20.77 5.30
CA PRO A 17 -10.03 20.84 4.55
C PRO A 17 -9.94 20.31 3.12
N LYS A 18 -8.76 20.37 2.51
CA LYS A 18 -8.49 19.87 1.16
C LYS A 18 -8.19 18.36 1.10
N SER A 19 -8.14 17.68 2.24
CA SER A 19 -7.90 16.23 2.27
C SER A 19 -9.13 15.45 1.77
N VAL A 20 -8.84 14.33 1.10
CA VAL A 20 -9.84 13.33 0.70
C VAL A 20 -9.88 12.27 1.80
N PRO A 21 -11.00 12.15 2.55
CA PRO A 21 -11.13 11.11 3.56
C PRO A 21 -11.27 9.75 2.90
N VAL A 22 -10.53 8.77 3.38
CA VAL A 22 -10.63 7.38 2.92
C VAL A 22 -10.71 6.47 4.12
N LEU A 23 -11.68 5.56 4.14
CA LEU A 23 -11.87 4.55 5.17
C LEU A 23 -11.09 3.28 4.83
N CYS A 24 -10.60 2.59 5.84
CA CYS A 24 -10.05 1.26 5.70
C CYS A 24 -11.15 0.27 5.31
N ILE A 25 -11.02 -0.40 4.17
CA ILE A 25 -12.06 -1.35 3.70
C ILE A 25 -12.29 -2.49 4.68
N PHE A 26 -11.23 -2.93 5.38
CA PHE A 26 -11.33 -3.97 6.39
C PHE A 26 -12.20 -3.52 7.56
N HIS A 27 -12.08 -2.27 8.00
CA HIS A 27 -12.87 -1.75 9.11
C HIS A 27 -14.33 -1.52 8.72
N VAL A 28 -14.62 -1.16 7.48
CA VAL A 28 -16.00 -1.10 6.96
C VAL A 28 -16.63 -2.50 6.93
N LEU A 29 -15.93 -3.50 6.37
CA LEU A 29 -16.42 -4.89 6.38
C LEU A 29 -16.57 -5.43 7.80
N GLN A 30 -15.64 -5.12 8.70
CA GLN A 30 -15.70 -5.54 10.10
C GLN A 30 -16.89 -4.89 10.82
N GLN A 31 -17.22 -3.63 10.54
CA GLN A 31 -18.38 -2.95 11.09
C GLN A 31 -19.68 -3.64 10.64
N VAL A 32 -19.83 -3.90 9.34
CA VAL A 32 -20.99 -4.62 8.78
C VAL A 32 -21.09 -6.03 9.36
N TRP A 33 -19.96 -6.74 9.47
CA TRP A 33 -19.91 -8.05 10.12
C TRP A 33 -20.40 -8.02 11.58
N ARG A 34 -19.88 -7.07 12.38
CA ARG A 34 -20.29 -6.91 13.79
C ARG A 34 -21.79 -6.60 13.88
N TRP A 35 -22.28 -5.68 13.05
CA TRP A 35 -23.69 -5.34 12.99
C TRP A 35 -24.56 -6.56 12.67
N LEU A 36 -24.21 -7.34 11.65
CA LEU A 36 -24.92 -8.58 11.29
C LEU A 36 -24.95 -9.61 12.44
N HIS A 37 -23.95 -9.60 13.32
CA HIS A 37 -23.81 -10.55 14.43
C HIS A 37 -24.43 -10.07 15.75
N GLU A 38 -24.83 -8.81 15.85
CA GLU A 38 -25.48 -8.27 17.05
C GLU A 38 -26.90 -8.83 17.20
N LYS A 39 -27.18 -9.50 18.32
CA LYS A 39 -28.46 -10.18 18.58
C LYS A 39 -29.68 -9.26 18.40
N LYS A 40 -29.58 -8.00 18.82
CA LYS A 40 -30.66 -6.99 18.71
C LYS A 40 -31.07 -6.69 17.25
N ASN A 41 -30.21 -7.02 16.28
CA ASN A 41 -30.48 -6.78 14.87
C ASN A 41 -31.24 -7.95 14.21
N GLY A 42 -31.48 -9.06 14.91
CA GLY A 42 -32.43 -10.09 14.47
C GLY A 42 -32.08 -10.82 13.18
N ILE A 43 -30.82 -10.77 12.72
CA ILE A 43 -30.40 -11.48 11.50
C ILE A 43 -30.16 -12.96 11.81
N SER A 44 -30.79 -13.84 11.03
CA SER A 44 -30.62 -15.29 11.14
C SER A 44 -29.15 -15.67 10.90
N LEU A 45 -28.68 -16.78 11.49
CA LEU A 45 -27.29 -17.22 11.31
C LEU A 45 -26.97 -17.59 9.86
N GLU A 46 -27.95 -18.17 9.16
CA GLU A 46 -27.85 -18.61 7.76
C GLU A 46 -27.76 -17.45 6.76
N ASP A 47 -28.40 -16.31 7.04
CA ASP A 47 -28.41 -15.16 6.12
C ASP A 47 -27.23 -14.20 6.33
N ARG A 48 -26.47 -14.27 7.44
CA ARG A 48 -25.33 -13.36 7.67
C ARG A 48 -24.22 -13.48 6.62
N PRO A 49 -23.73 -14.68 6.26
CA PRO A 49 -22.67 -14.81 5.26
C PRO A 49 -23.06 -14.27 3.87
N PRO A 50 -24.22 -14.60 3.28
CA PRO A 50 -24.59 -14.06 1.96
C PRO A 50 -24.82 -12.54 1.98
N LEU A 51 -25.41 -11.99 3.05
CA LEU A 51 -25.57 -10.54 3.20
C LEU A 51 -24.22 -9.81 3.26
N LEU A 52 -23.27 -10.33 4.05
CA LEU A 52 -21.91 -9.78 4.09
C LEU A 52 -21.22 -9.90 2.73
N LEU A 53 -21.36 -11.04 2.05
CA LEU A 53 -20.73 -11.27 0.75
C LEU A 53 -21.26 -10.29 -0.29
N ALA A 54 -22.57 -10.04 -0.33
CA ALA A 54 -23.16 -9.06 -1.23
C ALA A 54 -22.62 -7.64 -0.96
N PHE A 55 -22.57 -7.21 0.31
CA PHE A 55 -21.95 -5.94 0.67
C PHE A 55 -20.46 -5.87 0.31
N LYS A 56 -19.73 -6.98 0.48
CA LYS A 56 -18.32 -7.07 0.08
C LYS A 56 -18.16 -6.90 -1.42
N THR A 57 -19.02 -7.49 -2.24
CA THR A 57 -18.97 -7.32 -3.70
C THR A 57 -19.15 -5.85 -4.09
N ILE A 58 -20.12 -5.15 -3.47
CA ILE A 58 -20.31 -3.70 -3.63
C ILE A 58 -19.03 -2.95 -3.29
N LEU A 59 -18.44 -3.22 -2.11
CA LEU A 59 -17.21 -2.56 -1.67
C LEU A 59 -16.03 -2.70 -2.63
N TYR A 60 -15.94 -3.82 -3.35
CA TYR A 60 -14.86 -4.12 -4.30
C TYR A 60 -15.25 -3.84 -5.76
N ALA A 61 -16.37 -3.17 -6.03
CA ALA A 61 -16.76 -2.78 -7.39
C ALA A 61 -15.64 -1.99 -8.09
N GLU A 62 -15.40 -2.30 -9.37
CA GLU A 62 -14.29 -1.71 -10.13
C GLU A 62 -14.63 -0.33 -10.70
N ASN A 63 -15.92 -0.01 -10.86
CA ASN A 63 -16.41 1.28 -11.33
C ASN A 63 -17.68 1.71 -10.57
N GLU A 64 -18.11 2.95 -10.80
CA GLU A 64 -19.25 3.57 -10.11
C GLU A 64 -20.58 2.95 -10.54
N ASP A 65 -20.76 2.65 -11.83
CA ASP A 65 -22.00 2.04 -12.34
C ASP A 65 -22.23 0.66 -11.68
N ASP A 66 -21.21 -0.20 -11.68
CA ASP A 66 -21.26 -1.51 -11.03
C ASP A 66 -21.55 -1.38 -9.52
N LEU A 67 -20.98 -0.37 -8.84
CA LEU A 67 -21.22 -0.12 -7.43
C LEU A 67 -22.71 0.13 -7.16
N HIS A 68 -23.31 1.02 -7.95
CA HIS A 68 -24.72 1.40 -7.82
C HIS A 68 -25.66 0.25 -8.21
N ASP A 69 -25.39 -0.45 -9.32
CA ASP A 69 -26.17 -1.61 -9.75
C ASP A 69 -26.16 -2.75 -8.72
N LEU A 70 -24.99 -3.06 -8.15
CA LEU A 70 -24.85 -4.07 -7.09
C LEU A 70 -25.56 -3.65 -5.81
N PHE A 71 -25.54 -2.36 -5.47
CA PHE A 71 -26.25 -1.85 -4.30
C PHE A 71 -27.77 -1.92 -4.48
N ASP A 72 -28.27 -1.52 -5.64
CA ASP A 72 -29.69 -1.61 -5.99
C ASP A 72 -30.17 -3.07 -5.96
N ALA A 73 -29.38 -3.99 -6.50
CA ALA A 73 -29.64 -5.43 -6.41
C ALA A 73 -29.69 -5.93 -4.96
N LEU A 74 -28.80 -5.45 -4.07
CA LEU A 74 -28.81 -5.84 -2.67
C LEU A 74 -30.08 -5.37 -1.96
N ILE A 75 -30.48 -4.09 -2.11
CA ILE A 75 -31.61 -3.51 -1.39
C ILE A 75 -32.98 -3.95 -1.94
N THR A 76 -33.03 -4.46 -3.17
CA THR A 76 -34.23 -5.02 -3.81
C THR A 76 -34.33 -6.54 -3.66
N SER A 77 -33.28 -7.22 -3.21
CA SER A 77 -33.29 -8.67 -3.04
C SER A 77 -34.34 -9.16 -2.04
N ASP A 78 -34.89 -10.35 -2.31
CA ASP A 78 -35.80 -11.04 -1.39
C ASP A 78 -35.16 -11.29 -0.02
N MET A 79 -33.85 -11.52 0.02
CA MET A 79 -33.09 -11.75 1.24
C MET A 79 -33.06 -10.49 2.13
N THR A 80 -32.73 -9.33 1.56
CA THR A 80 -32.74 -8.06 2.30
C THR A 80 -34.15 -7.65 2.70
N SER A 81 -35.16 -7.99 1.89
CA SER A 81 -36.57 -7.70 2.19
C SER A 81 -37.07 -8.38 3.48
N LYS A 82 -36.46 -9.50 3.89
CA LYS A 82 -36.71 -10.14 5.20
C LYS A 82 -36.27 -9.29 6.40
N TYR A 83 -35.31 -8.38 6.19
CA TYR A 83 -34.62 -7.63 7.25
C TYR A 83 -34.67 -6.12 6.99
N PRO A 84 -35.81 -5.44 7.27
CA PRO A 84 -35.96 -3.99 7.02
C PRO A 84 -34.91 -3.14 7.74
N ASN A 85 -34.47 -3.57 8.93
CA ASN A 85 -33.42 -2.92 9.69
C ASN A 85 -32.04 -3.06 9.05
N PHE A 86 -31.74 -4.20 8.41
CA PHE A 86 -30.51 -4.37 7.62
C PHE A 86 -30.54 -3.47 6.40
N LYS A 87 -31.67 -3.46 5.67
CA LYS A 87 -31.87 -2.56 4.51
C LYS A 87 -31.57 -1.11 4.89
N LYS A 88 -32.18 -0.61 5.96
CA LYS A 88 -31.90 0.73 6.48
C LYS A 88 -30.41 0.92 6.80
N TYR A 89 -29.83 0.01 7.56
CA TYR A 89 -28.43 0.10 7.96
C TYR A 89 -27.47 0.17 6.77
N VAL A 90 -27.62 -0.69 5.77
CA VAL A 90 -26.73 -0.65 4.59
C VAL A 90 -26.96 0.56 3.71
N THR A 91 -28.18 1.09 3.65
CA THR A 91 -28.46 2.39 3.01
C THR A 91 -27.72 3.51 3.73
N ASP A 92 -27.80 3.59 5.05
CA ASP A 92 -27.08 4.60 5.84
C ASP A 92 -25.54 4.49 5.64
N VAL A 93 -25.01 3.26 5.53
CA VAL A 93 -23.57 3.05 5.24
C VAL A 93 -23.21 3.47 3.80
N PHE A 94 -24.14 3.33 2.86
CA PHE A 94 -23.94 3.64 1.44
C PHE A 94 -23.93 5.15 1.15
N GLU A 95 -24.55 5.97 2.00
CA GLU A 95 -24.51 7.45 1.88
C GLU A 95 -23.07 8.00 1.82
N ASP A 96 -22.11 7.29 2.40
CA ASP A 96 -20.69 7.67 2.47
C ASP A 96 -19.81 6.73 1.61
N CYS A 97 -20.37 6.17 0.53
CA CYS A 97 -19.68 5.17 -0.30
C CYS A 97 -18.39 5.67 -0.95
N GLU A 98 -18.30 6.96 -1.28
CA GLU A 98 -17.08 7.61 -1.78
C GLU A 98 -15.89 7.41 -0.84
N ALA A 99 -16.13 7.40 0.48
CA ALA A 99 -15.06 7.25 1.46
C ALA A 99 -14.52 5.81 1.53
N TRP A 100 -15.27 4.79 1.10
CA TRP A 100 -14.88 3.39 1.32
C TRP A 100 -14.82 2.51 0.08
N ALA A 101 -15.59 2.78 -0.98
CA ALA A 101 -15.61 1.91 -2.15
C ALA A 101 -14.27 1.94 -2.89
N LEU A 102 -13.94 0.85 -3.58
CA LEU A 102 -12.67 0.73 -4.27
C LEU A 102 -12.60 1.63 -5.52
N CYS A 103 -13.70 1.75 -6.26
CA CYS A 103 -13.79 2.54 -7.48
C CYS A 103 -13.46 4.03 -7.27
N TYR A 104 -13.82 4.62 -6.13
CA TYR A 104 -13.52 6.03 -5.81
C TYR A 104 -12.07 6.28 -5.35
N ARG A 105 -11.22 5.24 -5.29
CA ARG A 105 -9.80 5.38 -4.87
C ARG A 105 -8.84 5.58 -6.02
N ILE A 106 -9.34 5.58 -7.25
CA ILE A 106 -8.53 5.73 -8.45
C ILE A 106 -7.83 7.10 -8.43
N GLN A 107 -6.56 7.13 -8.85
CA GLN A 107 -5.69 8.31 -8.87
C GLN A 107 -5.37 8.93 -7.49
N LEU A 108 -5.82 8.33 -6.39
CA LEU A 108 -5.33 8.68 -5.06
C LEU A 108 -3.96 8.01 -4.82
N PRO A 109 -3.01 8.67 -4.13
CA PRO A 109 -1.68 8.12 -3.83
C PRO A 109 -1.74 7.07 -2.70
N MET A 110 -2.56 6.03 -2.87
CA MET A 110 -2.81 4.98 -1.88
C MET A 110 -1.65 3.98 -1.78
N ARG A 111 -0.76 3.96 -2.78
CA ARG A 111 0.38 3.04 -2.90
C ARG A 111 -0.02 1.57 -2.77
N GLY A 112 -1.20 1.23 -3.29
CA GLY A 112 -1.77 -0.12 -3.24
C GLY A 112 -2.33 -0.53 -1.88
N ASN A 113 -2.35 0.37 -0.89
CA ASN A 113 -2.93 0.09 0.43
C ASN A 113 -4.39 0.51 0.43
N ASN A 114 -5.28 -0.47 0.58
CA ASN A 114 -6.71 -0.23 0.76
C ASN A 114 -7.17 -0.44 2.22
N THR A 115 -6.26 -0.93 3.06
CA THR A 115 -6.42 -1.12 4.49
C THR A 115 -5.36 -0.33 5.26
N ASN A 116 -5.59 -0.14 6.56
CA ASN A 116 -4.62 0.46 7.49
C ASN A 116 -3.57 -0.57 7.99
N ASN A 117 -3.34 -1.64 7.23
CA ASN A 117 -2.46 -2.76 7.60
C ASN A 117 -1.04 -2.33 8.01
N LEU A 118 -0.50 -1.27 7.39
CA LEU A 118 0.80 -0.72 7.77
C LEU A 118 0.79 -0.22 9.21
N CYS A 119 -0.25 0.51 9.61
CA CYS A 119 -0.43 0.99 10.98
C CYS A 119 -0.61 -0.18 11.94
N GLU A 120 -1.50 -1.14 11.61
CA GLU A 120 -1.74 -2.32 12.44
C GLU A 120 -0.48 -3.16 12.64
N ALA A 121 0.33 -3.33 11.59
CA ALA A 121 1.59 -4.05 11.69
C ALA A 121 2.58 -3.37 12.65
N GLN A 122 2.63 -2.03 12.70
CA GLN A 122 3.44 -1.34 13.71
C GLN A 122 2.86 -1.50 15.11
N PHE A 123 1.54 -1.41 15.25
CA PHE A 123 0.91 -1.64 16.56
C PHE A 123 1.11 -3.07 17.06
N LEU A 124 1.23 -4.06 16.18
CA LEU A 124 1.60 -5.42 16.58
C LEU A 124 3.03 -5.49 17.13
N VAL A 125 4.00 -4.80 16.53
CA VAL A 125 5.35 -4.70 17.11
C VAL A 125 5.30 -4.09 18.51
N ILE A 126 4.60 -2.97 18.66
CA ILE A 126 4.45 -2.30 19.96
C ILE A 126 3.79 -3.25 20.98
N LYS A 127 2.67 -3.89 20.60
CA LYS A 127 1.92 -4.78 21.50
C LYS A 127 2.70 -6.05 21.84
N ASP A 128 3.32 -6.69 20.87
CA ASP A 128 3.83 -8.06 21.02
C ASP A 128 5.30 -8.08 21.38
N GLU A 129 6.12 -7.24 20.76
CA GLU A 129 7.57 -7.25 20.95
C GLU A 129 8.01 -6.29 22.07
N ILE A 130 7.42 -5.10 22.17
CA ILE A 130 7.85 -4.07 23.12
C ILE A 130 7.10 -4.20 24.45
N LEU A 131 5.77 -4.30 24.38
CA LEU A 131 4.92 -4.35 25.57
C LEU A 131 4.61 -5.78 26.03
N ASN A 132 4.93 -6.81 25.24
CA ASN A 132 4.63 -8.21 25.57
C ASN A 132 3.17 -8.44 26.01
N ARG A 133 2.22 -7.73 25.37
CA ARG A 133 0.79 -7.70 25.67
C ARG A 133 0.45 -7.23 27.09
N GLN A 134 1.38 -6.58 27.79
CA GLN A 134 1.19 -6.01 29.11
C GLN A 134 0.99 -4.49 29.05
N LYS A 135 0.38 -3.94 30.11
CA LYS A 135 0.31 -2.49 30.31
C LYS A 135 1.52 -2.03 31.08
N GLU A 136 2.03 -0.85 30.74
CA GLU A 136 3.00 -0.16 31.58
C GLU A 136 2.33 0.45 32.81
N VAL A 137 3.12 0.55 33.88
CA VAL A 137 2.63 1.05 35.18
C VAL A 137 2.22 2.52 35.10
N ASN A 138 2.92 3.32 34.27
CA ASN A 138 2.64 4.73 34.06
C ASN A 138 3.16 5.19 32.69
N VAL A 139 2.85 6.45 32.35
CA VAL A 139 3.24 7.04 31.06
C VAL A 139 4.76 7.19 30.91
N VAL A 140 5.50 7.38 32.01
CA VAL A 140 6.96 7.53 31.98
C VAL A 140 7.63 6.21 31.57
N GLY A 141 7.19 5.09 32.15
CA GLY A 141 7.66 3.76 31.75
C GLY A 141 7.30 3.42 30.31
N LEU A 142 6.12 3.83 29.84
CA LEU A 142 5.74 3.69 28.43
C LEU A 142 6.66 4.48 27.50
N MET A 143 6.96 5.73 27.86
CA MET A 143 7.88 6.56 27.09
C MET A 143 9.30 6.00 27.08
N ASP A 144 9.79 5.52 28.22
CA ASP A 144 11.11 4.87 28.33
C ASP A 144 11.22 3.71 27.33
N LYS A 145 10.26 2.78 27.33
CA LYS A 145 10.21 1.67 26.38
C LYS A 145 10.16 2.11 24.91
N PHE A 146 9.42 3.18 24.61
CA PHE A 146 9.35 3.70 23.23
C PHE A 146 10.66 4.35 22.79
N THR A 147 11.38 4.98 23.70
CA THR A 147 12.67 5.62 23.39
C THR A 147 13.86 4.67 23.45
N THR A 148 13.71 3.49 24.06
CA THR A 148 14.78 2.50 24.22
C THR A 148 14.49 1.23 23.42
N GLU A 149 13.53 0.42 23.84
CA GLU A 149 13.22 -0.88 23.25
C GLU A 149 12.69 -0.77 21.81
N LEU A 150 11.75 0.15 21.55
CA LEU A 150 11.19 0.35 20.21
C LEU A 150 12.24 0.92 19.25
N ASP A 151 13.07 1.85 19.71
CA ASP A 151 14.20 2.36 18.95
C ASP A 151 15.18 1.23 18.61
N GLN A 152 15.60 0.45 19.61
CA GLN A 152 16.48 -0.71 19.41
C GLN A 152 15.89 -1.75 18.44
N HIS A 153 14.58 -2.01 18.50
CA HIS A 153 13.89 -2.88 17.54
C HIS A 153 14.11 -2.39 16.10
N TYR A 154 13.86 -1.12 15.81
CA TYR A 154 14.00 -0.60 14.45
C TYR A 154 15.46 -0.49 14.00
N ARG A 155 16.39 -0.16 14.91
CA ARG A 155 17.84 -0.23 14.63
C ARG A 155 18.25 -1.63 14.21
N ASN A 156 17.84 -2.65 14.97
CA ASN A 156 18.10 -4.06 14.64
C ASN A 156 17.46 -4.47 13.31
N LYS A 157 16.25 -3.99 13.01
CA LYS A 157 15.54 -4.27 11.76
C LYS A 157 16.28 -3.70 10.54
N LEU A 158 16.74 -2.45 10.63
CA LEU A 158 17.57 -1.83 9.59
C LEU A 158 18.90 -2.58 9.45
N PHE A 159 19.53 -2.91 10.57
CA PHE A 159 20.81 -3.62 10.61
C PHE A 159 20.77 -4.96 9.87
N ARG A 160 19.73 -5.76 10.16
CA ARG A 160 19.52 -7.04 9.47
C ARG A 160 19.29 -6.87 7.97
N ARG A 161 18.68 -5.77 7.54
CA ARG A 161 18.33 -5.54 6.14
C ARG A 161 19.57 -5.18 5.30
N PHE A 162 20.45 -4.31 5.79
CA PHE A 162 21.66 -3.97 5.04
C PHE A 162 22.72 -5.07 5.06
N LYS A 163 22.78 -5.90 6.11
CA LYS A 163 23.67 -7.07 6.15
C LYS A 163 23.22 -8.24 5.27
N GLY A 164 22.09 -8.12 4.56
CA GLY A 164 21.52 -9.22 3.78
C GLY A 164 21.05 -10.42 4.61
N LEU A 165 20.93 -10.25 5.94
CA LEU A 165 20.48 -11.28 6.89
C LEU A 165 18.94 -11.32 7.04
N GLY A 166 18.23 -10.53 6.26
CA GLY A 166 16.78 -10.60 6.12
C GLY A 166 16.36 -11.85 5.35
N LYS A 167 15.22 -12.46 5.72
CA LYS A 167 14.61 -13.52 4.89
C LYS A 167 14.38 -12.94 3.49
N LYS A 168 14.98 -13.55 2.45
CA LYS A 168 14.74 -13.27 1.02
C LYS A 168 13.31 -13.64 0.58
N LYS A 169 12.29 -13.18 1.31
CA LYS A 169 10.91 -13.29 0.84
C LYS A 169 10.70 -12.19 -0.19
N SER A 170 10.87 -12.55 -1.48
CA SER A 170 10.36 -11.85 -2.66
C SER A 170 10.34 -10.31 -2.57
N ASP A 171 11.44 -9.64 -2.20
CA ASP A 171 11.60 -8.17 -2.13
C ASP A 171 10.41 -7.31 -1.62
N GLY A 172 9.44 -7.90 -0.92
CA GLY A 172 8.16 -7.27 -0.61
C GLY A 172 7.29 -6.90 -1.83
N VAL A 173 7.57 -7.40 -3.04
CA VAL A 173 6.80 -7.04 -4.24
C VAL A 173 5.60 -7.96 -4.43
N GLY A 174 4.40 -7.38 -4.51
CA GLY A 174 3.13 -8.10 -4.68
C GLY A 174 2.84 -8.61 -6.10
N PHE A 175 3.86 -8.64 -6.96
CA PHE A 175 3.76 -9.07 -8.36
C PHE A 175 4.85 -10.10 -8.70
N LYS A 176 4.61 -10.89 -9.75
CA LYS A 176 5.62 -11.80 -10.31
C LYS A 176 6.78 -10.96 -10.85
N VAL A 177 7.96 -11.11 -10.25
CA VAL A 177 9.19 -10.46 -10.71
C VAL A 177 9.48 -10.89 -12.15
N PRO A 178 9.66 -9.95 -13.09
CA PRO A 178 10.01 -10.27 -14.47
C PRO A 178 11.33 -11.05 -14.55
N SER A 179 11.39 -12.08 -15.40
CA SER A 179 12.62 -12.83 -15.66
C SER A 179 13.70 -11.94 -16.30
N PHE A 180 14.96 -12.39 -16.30
CA PHE A 180 16.03 -11.63 -16.93
C PHE A 180 15.77 -11.38 -18.43
N ASP A 181 15.23 -12.37 -19.14
CA ASP A 181 14.88 -12.24 -20.56
C ASP A 181 13.73 -11.26 -20.78
N GLU A 182 12.69 -11.30 -19.92
CA GLU A 182 11.58 -10.34 -19.96
C GLU A 182 12.07 -8.91 -19.71
N GLN A 183 13.01 -8.73 -18.76
CA GLN A 183 13.62 -7.44 -18.48
C GLN A 183 14.44 -6.96 -19.69
N LYS A 184 15.29 -7.80 -20.26
CA LYS A 184 16.12 -7.47 -21.42
C LYS A 184 15.27 -7.04 -22.62
N ALA A 185 14.24 -7.82 -22.96
CA ALA A 185 13.34 -7.50 -24.05
C ALA A 185 12.57 -6.18 -23.81
N ALA A 186 12.24 -5.87 -22.55
CA ALA A 186 11.63 -4.60 -22.21
C ALA A 186 12.61 -3.43 -22.35
N LEU A 187 13.86 -3.58 -21.90
CA LEU A 187 14.90 -2.54 -21.97
C LEU A 187 15.14 -2.04 -23.39
N GLU A 188 15.08 -2.92 -24.40
CA GLU A 188 15.22 -2.57 -25.81
C GLU A 188 14.12 -1.63 -26.33
N LYS A 189 12.96 -1.58 -25.65
CA LYS A 189 11.77 -0.83 -26.06
C LYS A 189 11.41 0.32 -25.11
N ILE A 190 12.17 0.50 -24.02
CA ILE A 190 11.93 1.58 -23.06
C ILE A 190 12.39 2.90 -23.67
N VAL A 191 11.55 3.93 -23.55
CA VAL A 191 11.87 5.29 -23.98
C VAL A 191 11.89 6.20 -22.77
N ASN A 192 13.00 6.90 -22.55
CA ASN A 192 13.09 7.97 -21.56
C ASN A 192 12.43 9.22 -22.16
N VAL A 193 11.39 9.74 -21.51
CA VAL A 193 10.65 10.93 -21.95
C VAL A 193 11.01 12.19 -21.15
N GLY A 194 12.07 12.13 -20.35
CA GLY A 194 12.55 13.23 -19.51
C GLY A 194 11.90 13.27 -18.12
N CYS A 195 12.45 14.12 -17.24
CA CYS A 195 11.92 14.36 -15.89
C CYS A 195 11.67 13.10 -15.05
N ASN A 196 12.52 12.07 -15.21
CA ASN A 196 12.40 10.78 -14.55
C ASN A 196 11.11 10.00 -14.91
N MET A 197 10.60 10.24 -16.13
CA MET A 197 9.46 9.54 -16.70
C MET A 197 9.89 8.66 -17.88
N PHE A 198 9.21 7.53 -18.04
CA PHE A 198 9.55 6.51 -19.02
C PHE A 198 8.31 5.91 -19.66
N LEU A 199 8.35 5.66 -20.96
CA LEU A 199 7.41 4.76 -21.63
C LEU A 199 7.96 3.34 -21.52
N VAL A 200 7.24 2.48 -20.79
CA VAL A 200 7.64 1.10 -20.55
C VAL A 200 6.65 0.15 -21.22
N PRO A 201 7.11 -0.84 -22.02
CA PRO A 201 6.22 -1.77 -22.69
C PRO A 201 5.48 -2.67 -21.69
N SER A 202 4.25 -3.02 -22.05
CA SER A 202 3.49 -4.05 -21.36
C SER A 202 4.15 -5.41 -21.58
N LEU A 203 4.44 -6.12 -20.48
CA LEU A 203 4.97 -7.50 -20.56
C LEU A 203 3.90 -8.53 -20.95
N SER A 204 2.64 -8.12 -21.11
CA SER A 204 1.50 -9.02 -21.31
C SER A 204 0.72 -8.75 -22.58
N VAL A 205 0.86 -7.56 -23.16
CA VAL A 205 0.11 -7.13 -24.34
C VAL A 205 1.08 -6.43 -25.28
N GLU A 206 1.27 -6.99 -26.46
CA GLU A 206 2.15 -6.42 -27.47
C GLU A 206 1.61 -5.07 -27.98
N GLY A 207 2.51 -4.12 -28.27
CA GLY A 207 2.15 -2.79 -28.76
C GLY A 207 1.64 -1.81 -27.70
N VAL A 208 1.34 -2.26 -26.48
CA VAL A 208 0.92 -1.37 -25.38
C VAL A 208 2.14 -0.87 -24.60
N GLN A 209 2.19 0.44 -24.36
CA GLN A 209 3.17 1.07 -23.46
C GLN A 209 2.45 1.82 -22.35
N TYR A 210 3.09 1.90 -21.19
CA TYR A 210 2.59 2.67 -20.05
C TYR A 210 3.59 3.78 -19.73
N LEU A 211 3.08 5.00 -19.54
CA LEU A 211 3.85 6.06 -18.91
C LEU A 211 4.06 5.73 -17.44
N VAL A 212 5.32 5.80 -17.01
CA VAL A 212 5.78 5.57 -15.64
C VAL A 212 6.48 6.82 -15.16
N ASP A 213 6.01 7.40 -14.06
CA ASP A 213 6.67 8.49 -13.36
C ASP A 213 7.33 7.93 -12.10
N MET A 214 8.67 7.93 -12.10
CA MET A 214 9.44 7.35 -11.00
C MET A 214 9.63 8.32 -9.82
N ASN A 215 9.36 9.62 -9.99
CA ASN A 215 9.38 10.59 -8.89
C ASN A 215 8.18 10.37 -7.97
N THR A 216 6.99 10.28 -8.58
CA THR A 216 5.73 10.12 -7.84
C THR A 216 5.39 8.66 -7.57
N GLY A 217 5.98 7.72 -8.34
CA GLY A 217 5.71 6.30 -8.25
C GLY A 217 4.42 5.87 -8.96
N PHE A 218 3.85 6.72 -9.82
CA PHE A 218 2.67 6.40 -10.61
C PHE A 218 3.03 5.68 -11.90
N CYS A 219 2.16 4.78 -12.34
CA CYS A 219 2.25 4.12 -13.64
C CYS A 219 0.85 3.95 -14.23
N GLN A 220 0.68 4.17 -15.52
CA GLN A 220 -0.63 4.03 -16.20
C GLN A 220 -1.21 2.61 -16.21
N CYS A 221 -0.48 1.60 -15.71
CA CYS A 221 -1.03 0.26 -15.61
C CYS A 221 -2.04 0.13 -14.45
N LYS A 222 -2.99 -0.82 -14.56
CA LYS A 222 -4.04 -1.07 -13.54
C LYS A 222 -3.51 -1.16 -12.11
N ILE A 223 -2.30 -1.69 -11.92
CA ILE A 223 -1.68 -1.84 -10.58
C ILE A 223 -1.08 -0.51 -10.09
N GLY A 224 -0.36 0.20 -10.96
CA GLY A 224 0.45 1.35 -10.59
C GLY A 224 -0.28 2.70 -10.62
N VAL A 225 -1.53 2.73 -11.09
CA VAL A 225 -2.31 3.97 -11.26
C VAL A 225 -2.59 4.70 -9.94
N ASN A 226 -2.52 3.99 -8.81
CA ASN A 226 -2.65 4.55 -7.46
C ASN A 226 -1.30 4.63 -6.73
N GLY A 227 -0.19 4.58 -7.47
CA GLY A 227 1.16 4.62 -6.93
C GLY A 227 1.66 3.29 -6.35
N SER A 228 0.97 2.17 -6.59
CA SER A 228 1.41 0.85 -6.08
C SER A 228 2.68 0.38 -6.80
N PRO A 229 3.56 -0.39 -6.13
CA PRO A 229 4.70 -1.02 -6.79
C PRO A 229 4.23 -1.94 -7.93
N CYS A 230 4.76 -1.74 -9.14
CA CYS A 230 4.41 -2.55 -10.30
C CYS A 230 5.66 -3.03 -11.07
N LYS A 231 5.47 -4.02 -11.94
CA LYS A 231 6.53 -4.60 -12.78
C LYS A 231 7.26 -3.56 -13.65
N HIS A 232 6.57 -2.52 -14.11
CA HIS A 232 7.16 -1.48 -14.96
C HIS A 232 8.13 -0.59 -14.16
N GLN A 233 7.73 -0.16 -12.96
CA GLN A 233 8.62 0.56 -12.05
C GLN A 233 9.80 -0.32 -11.62
N TYR A 234 9.54 -1.62 -11.40
CA TYR A 234 10.56 -2.57 -10.99
C TYR A 234 11.66 -2.74 -12.04
N ILE A 235 11.29 -2.86 -13.32
CA ILE A 235 12.26 -2.98 -14.42
C ILE A 235 13.21 -1.78 -14.43
N LEU A 236 12.67 -0.57 -14.28
CA LEU A 236 13.47 0.65 -14.22
C LEU A 236 14.39 0.66 -12.99
N TRP A 237 13.87 0.26 -11.83
CA TRP A 237 14.61 0.24 -10.57
C TRP A 237 15.72 -0.82 -10.53
N VAL A 238 15.40 -2.07 -10.89
CA VAL A 238 16.35 -3.20 -10.81
C VAL A 238 17.49 -3.06 -11.83
N ASN A 239 17.23 -2.42 -12.97
CA ASN A 239 18.24 -2.13 -14.00
C ASN A 239 18.92 -0.77 -13.81
N LYS A 240 18.76 -0.14 -12.64
CA LYS A 240 19.44 1.12 -12.26
C LYS A 240 19.17 2.29 -13.22
N LEU A 241 18.05 2.27 -13.93
CA LEU A 241 17.59 3.36 -14.80
C LEU A 241 17.00 4.53 -14.02
N SER A 242 16.42 4.24 -12.86
CA SER A 242 15.86 5.24 -11.95
C SER A 242 15.79 4.71 -10.52
N VAL A 243 15.76 5.61 -9.55
CA VAL A 243 15.30 5.32 -8.19
C VAL A 243 13.77 5.32 -8.14
N ALA A 244 13.17 4.59 -7.20
CA ALA A 244 11.73 4.58 -7.01
C ALA A 244 11.38 4.66 -5.53
N VAL A 245 10.33 5.41 -5.19
CA VAL A 245 9.81 5.51 -3.82
C VAL A 245 9.19 4.20 -3.30
N ASN A 246 8.91 3.26 -4.20
CA ASN A 246 8.22 2.00 -3.91
C ASN A 246 9.15 0.82 -3.63
N PHE A 247 10.44 0.97 -3.90
CA PHE A 247 11.43 -0.08 -3.68
C PHE A 247 12.55 0.46 -2.80
N LEU A 248 13.01 -0.34 -1.85
CA LEU A 248 14.09 0.09 -0.97
C LEU A 248 15.42 0.06 -1.73
N PRO A 249 16.04 1.21 -1.97
CA PRO A 249 17.25 1.27 -2.77
C PRO A 249 18.43 0.77 -1.93
N VAL A 250 18.67 -0.53 -1.90
CA VAL A 250 19.81 -1.16 -1.18
C VAL A 250 20.89 -1.65 -2.15
N PHE A 251 20.85 -1.16 -3.38
CA PHE A 251 21.66 -1.64 -4.49
C PHE A 251 23.00 -0.92 -4.62
N SER A 252 23.12 0.27 -4.05
CA SER A 252 24.37 1.00 -4.03
C SER A 252 24.99 0.93 -2.64
N LYS A 253 26.33 0.89 -2.60
CA LYS A 253 27.09 0.95 -1.35
C LYS A 253 26.82 2.24 -0.59
N GLU A 254 26.57 3.34 -1.30
CA GLU A 254 26.20 4.65 -0.75
C GLU A 254 24.85 4.57 -0.03
N GLN A 255 23.86 3.91 -0.62
CA GLN A 255 22.55 3.76 0.01
C GLN A 255 22.61 2.81 1.21
N ARG A 256 23.39 1.72 1.12
CA ARG A 256 23.62 0.82 2.26
C ARG A 256 24.33 1.55 3.42
N MET A 257 25.29 2.42 3.11
CA MET A 257 25.94 3.27 4.10
C MET A 257 24.95 4.26 4.75
N MET A 258 24.11 4.94 3.95
CA MET A 258 23.08 5.83 4.46
C MET A 258 22.13 5.13 5.45
N TYR A 259 21.68 3.91 5.12
CA TYR A 259 20.84 3.15 6.06
C TYR A 259 21.57 2.69 7.31
N ALA A 260 22.85 2.34 7.20
CA ALA A 260 23.66 2.02 8.36
C ALA A 260 23.84 3.25 9.26
N GLU A 261 24.06 4.42 8.67
CA GLU A 261 24.19 5.68 9.42
C GLU A 261 22.90 6.04 10.17
N ILE A 262 21.74 5.86 9.53
CA ILE A 262 20.43 6.03 10.20
C ILE A 262 20.28 5.04 11.37
N ALA A 263 20.74 3.80 11.20
CA ALA A 263 20.52 2.74 12.17
C ALA A 263 21.46 2.79 13.38
N ILE A 264 22.73 3.17 13.19
CA ILE A 264 23.77 3.06 14.22
C ILE A 264 24.62 4.33 14.36
N GLY A 265 24.28 5.42 13.66
CA GLY A 265 25.07 6.65 13.65
C GLY A 265 26.34 6.54 12.81
N PRO A 266 27.37 7.38 13.07
CA PRO A 266 28.63 7.35 12.35
C PRO A 266 29.19 5.93 12.19
N THR A 267 29.52 5.56 10.95
CA THR A 267 29.70 4.15 10.58
C THR A 267 30.98 3.93 9.75
N PHE A 268 31.12 2.74 9.14
CA PHE A 268 32.34 2.35 8.42
C PHE A 268 32.55 3.16 7.12
N PRO A 269 33.77 3.17 6.56
CA PRO A 269 34.01 3.74 5.25
C PRO A 269 33.22 3.04 4.13
N LEU A 270 32.95 3.75 3.04
CA LEU A 270 32.07 3.32 1.93
C LEU A 270 32.37 1.91 1.36
N HIS A 271 33.63 1.49 1.32
CA HIS A 271 34.02 0.17 0.78
C HIS A 271 33.49 -1.02 1.60
N PHE A 272 33.19 -0.83 2.89
CA PHE A 272 32.55 -1.87 3.72
C PHE A 272 31.12 -2.18 3.30
N TYR A 273 30.52 -1.34 2.47
CA TYR A 273 29.17 -1.50 1.97
C TYR A 273 29.13 -2.05 0.55
N GLU A 274 30.23 -2.50 -0.03
CA GLU A 274 30.25 -3.14 -1.34
C GLU A 274 29.52 -4.50 -1.32
N GLY A 275 28.60 -4.68 -2.26
CA GLY A 275 27.83 -5.90 -2.42
C GLY A 275 28.59 -6.88 -3.32
N LEU A 276 28.46 -8.17 -3.03
CA LEU A 276 29.12 -9.26 -3.78
C LEU A 276 28.77 -9.30 -5.29
N HIS A 277 27.71 -8.59 -5.72
CA HIS A 277 27.18 -8.63 -7.10
C HIS A 277 27.00 -7.24 -7.74
N ASP A 278 27.63 -6.18 -7.23
CA ASP A 278 27.36 -4.80 -7.67
C ASP A 278 27.93 -4.41 -9.05
N GLN A 279 28.47 -5.34 -9.85
CA GLN A 279 28.99 -5.02 -11.19
C GLN A 279 27.90 -4.34 -12.04
N VAL A 280 28.19 -3.10 -12.46
CA VAL A 280 27.25 -2.20 -13.13
C VAL A 280 27.19 -2.53 -14.62
N ILE A 281 25.99 -2.82 -15.14
CA ILE A 281 25.73 -2.77 -16.59
C ILE A 281 25.41 -1.31 -16.91
N SER A 282 26.32 -0.63 -17.60
CA SER A 282 26.14 0.75 -18.07
C SER A 282 25.34 0.77 -19.37
N LEU A 283 24.26 1.55 -19.42
CA LEU A 283 23.58 1.88 -20.67
C LEU A 283 24.29 3.05 -21.38
N PRO A 284 24.23 3.13 -22.72
CA PRO A 284 24.82 4.21 -23.47
C PRO A 284 24.17 5.55 -23.10
N ALA A 285 24.98 6.58 -22.90
CA ALA A 285 24.53 7.92 -22.56
C ALA A 285 23.65 8.51 -23.67
N THR A 286 22.50 9.07 -23.32
CA THR A 286 21.73 9.93 -24.22
C THR A 286 21.78 11.36 -23.70
N ASP A 287 22.59 12.18 -24.36
CA ASP A 287 22.66 13.63 -24.18
C ASP A 287 21.38 14.26 -24.73
N VAL A 288 20.31 14.29 -23.94
CA VAL A 288 19.14 15.12 -24.25
C VAL A 288 18.98 16.13 -23.11
N PRO A 289 19.44 17.39 -23.30
CA PRO A 289 19.24 18.43 -22.31
C PRO A 289 17.75 18.79 -22.19
N CYS A 290 17.34 19.07 -20.95
CA CYS A 290 15.99 19.54 -20.63
C CYS A 290 15.82 21.00 -21.11
N PRO A 291 14.72 21.38 -21.78
CA PRO A 291 14.40 22.78 -22.01
C PRO A 291 14.04 23.46 -20.68
N GLU A 292 14.48 24.71 -20.50
CA GLU A 292 14.21 25.57 -19.33
C GLU A 292 12.72 25.77 -19.04
#